data_AF-A0A8E0I4J3-F1
#
_entry.id   AF-A0A8E0I4J3-F1
#
_cell.length_a   1.000
_cell.length_b   1.000
_cell.length_c   1.000
_cell.angle_alpha   90.00
_cell.angle_beta   90.00
_cell.angle_gamma   90.00
#
_symmetry.space_group_name_H-M   'P 1'
#
loop_
_entity.id
_entity.type
_entity.pdbx_description
1 polymer ?
#
loop_
_entity_poly.entity_id
_entity_poly.type
_entity_poly.pdbx_seq_one_letter_code
_entity_poly.pdbx_strand_id
1 'polypeptide(L)'
;MTALSTSIQSVLTIVLLIVVGYVLRRQGRFDDQFGKTISDLLMKIALPASIFISVLQRLTLDKLVSLSSGLVYGFGAVILGYLIAFLLVWLLKVRPGRRGTFINMFVNANTIFIGLPLNLALFGDKAVPYFLMYYVVNTVSTWTVGAFIMAWDDPTQKKSEKSSTGFNWKKLLPAPLVGFLVALVFLLLKIPFIHVGWLSFVVNALDYVGSLVTPLSLIYIGIILADAGLKAIRFDRDTIVALIGRFVIAPALIAGLILLGMHAGFNVPGLEAQTLIIQAAAPGLAVLPILATEAHADVEYATNVVTTSTVLFVVVVPILMMLVQGLA
;
A
#
# COMPACT_ATOMS: atom_id res chain seq x y z
N MET A 1 -20.47 -1.98 22.68
CA MET A 1 -19.68 -0.83 22.22
C MET A 1 -20.16 -0.48 20.81
N THR A 2 -20.43 0.79 20.50
CA THR A 2 -20.88 1.18 19.14
C THR A 2 -19.75 0.95 18.14
N ALA A 3 -20.06 0.63 16.87
CA ALA A 3 -19.05 0.45 15.82
C ALA A 3 -18.04 1.62 15.77
N LEU A 4 -18.54 2.86 15.96
CA LEU A 4 -17.72 4.07 16.06
C LEU A 4 -16.69 4.02 17.20
N SER A 5 -17.08 3.54 18.39
CA SER A 5 -16.17 3.47 19.54
C SER A 5 -15.04 2.46 19.32
N THR A 6 -15.32 1.33 18.67
CA THR A 6 -14.31 0.34 18.30
C THR A 6 -13.33 0.90 17.27
N SER A 7 -13.83 1.66 16.29
CA SER A 7 -12.99 2.30 15.26
C SER A 7 -12.04 3.34 15.83
N ILE A 8 -12.52 4.17 16.75
CA ILE A 8 -11.68 5.16 17.44
C ILE A 8 -10.60 4.44 18.24
N GLN A 9 -10.92 3.35 18.94
CA GLN A 9 -9.92 2.57 19.71
C GLN A 9 -8.85 1.92 18.81
N SER A 10 -9.25 1.32 17.69
CA SER A 10 -8.30 0.76 16.72
C SER A 10 -7.36 1.83 16.15
N VAL A 11 -7.91 2.99 15.80
CA VAL A 11 -7.12 4.15 15.34
C VAL A 11 -6.17 4.64 16.42
N LEU A 12 -6.62 4.81 17.65
CA LEU A 12 -5.78 5.26 18.76
C LEU A 12 -4.62 4.28 19.00
N THR A 13 -4.88 2.98 18.91
CA THR A 13 -3.84 1.95 19.01
C THR A 13 -2.76 2.13 17.94
N ILE A 14 -3.18 2.39 16.70
CA ILE A 14 -2.27 2.67 15.58
C ILE A 14 -1.44 3.93 15.84
N VAL A 15 -2.10 5.03 16.24
CA VAL A 15 -1.44 6.32 16.52
C VAL A 15 -0.42 6.16 17.66
N LEU A 16 -0.76 5.44 18.73
CA LEU A 16 0.15 5.22 19.86
C LEU A 16 1.42 4.48 19.43
N LEU A 17 1.31 3.42 18.63
CA LEU A 17 2.48 2.68 18.14
C LEU A 17 3.37 3.52 17.22
N ILE A 18 2.77 4.36 16.37
CA ILE A 18 3.51 5.32 15.54
C ILE A 18 4.24 6.35 16.42
N VAL A 19 3.57 6.89 17.44
CA VAL A 19 4.18 7.85 18.38
C VAL A 19 5.35 7.23 19.13
N VAL A 20 5.26 5.96 19.55
CA VAL A 20 6.37 5.23 20.18
C VAL A 20 7.60 5.21 19.26
N GLY A 21 7.43 4.81 18.00
CA GLY A 21 8.53 4.81 17.03
C GLY A 21 9.13 6.19 16.81
N TYR A 22 8.28 7.21 16.67
CA TYR A 22 8.70 8.60 16.48
C TYR A 22 9.51 9.13 17.66
N VAL A 23 8.99 8.97 18.89
CA VAL A 23 9.63 9.49 20.11
C VAL A 23 10.98 8.81 20.36
N LEU A 24 11.04 7.48 20.26
CA LEU A 24 12.28 6.72 20.48
C LEU A 24 13.36 7.08 19.46
N ARG A 25 12.96 7.33 18.20
CA ARG A 25 13.88 7.80 17.17
C ARG A 25 14.38 9.22 17.45
N ARG A 26 13.49 10.16 17.81
CA ARG A 26 13.87 11.55 18.14
C ARG A 26 14.74 11.68 19.39
N GLN A 27 14.60 10.75 20.34
CA GLN A 27 15.47 10.65 21.51
C GLN A 27 16.84 10.02 21.21
N GLY A 28 17.09 9.57 19.97
CA GLY A 28 18.33 8.89 19.59
C GLY A 28 18.47 7.48 20.17
N ARG A 29 17.40 6.88 20.72
CA ARG A 29 17.41 5.50 21.24
C ARG A 29 17.43 4.47 20.12
N PHE A 30 16.81 4.80 18.99
CA PHE A 30 16.95 4.04 17.74
C PHE A 30 17.99 4.72 16.87
N ASP A 31 19.04 3.98 16.52
CA ASP A 31 20.08 4.45 15.61
C ASP A 31 19.56 4.61 14.17
N ASP A 32 20.39 5.21 13.31
CA ASP A 32 20.03 5.53 11.92
C ASP A 32 19.80 4.28 11.06
N GLN A 33 20.32 3.13 11.48
CA GLN A 33 20.19 1.87 10.75
C GLN A 33 18.97 1.06 11.18
N PHE A 34 18.45 1.29 12.39
CA PHE A 34 17.40 0.50 13.00
C PHE A 34 16.13 0.44 12.14
N GLY A 35 15.74 1.57 11.53
CA GLY A 35 14.62 1.61 10.59
C GLY A 35 14.82 0.68 9.39
N LYS A 36 16.03 0.65 8.82
CA LYS A 36 16.38 -0.26 7.71
C LYS A 36 16.37 -1.72 8.15
N THR A 37 16.91 -2.03 9.33
CA THR A 37 16.93 -3.38 9.89
C THR A 37 15.52 -3.91 10.14
N ILE A 38 14.61 -3.09 10.70
CA ILE A 38 13.19 -3.46 10.85
C ILE A 38 12.56 -3.71 9.48
N SER A 39 12.75 -2.80 8.52
CA SER A 39 12.22 -2.95 7.16
C SER A 39 12.67 -4.26 6.51
N ASP A 40 13.95 -4.62 6.65
CA ASP A 40 14.50 -5.85 6.09
C ASP A 40 13.91 -7.10 6.75
N LEU A 41 13.80 -7.12 8.08
CA LEU A 41 13.17 -8.22 8.83
C LEU A 41 11.72 -8.41 8.38
N LEU A 42 10.98 -7.31 8.26
CA LEU A 42 9.58 -7.32 7.84
C LEU A 42 9.44 -7.87 6.43
N MET A 43 10.15 -7.29 5.45
CA MET A 43 9.97 -7.61 4.04
C MET A 43 10.46 -9.00 3.65
N LYS A 44 11.58 -9.43 4.23
CA LYS A 44 12.23 -10.68 3.83
C LYS A 44 11.71 -11.89 4.60
N ILE A 45 11.17 -11.69 5.81
CA ILE A 45 10.82 -12.79 6.71
C ILE A 45 9.38 -12.69 7.22
N ALA A 46 9.05 -11.62 7.95
CA ALA A 46 7.78 -11.56 8.69
C ALA A 46 6.55 -11.45 7.79
N LEU A 47 6.61 -10.61 6.74
CA LEU A 47 5.52 -10.43 5.79
C LEU A 47 5.24 -11.69 4.95
N PRO A 48 6.25 -12.35 4.33
CA PRO A 48 6.04 -13.64 3.68
C PRO A 48 5.41 -14.69 4.61
N ALA A 49 5.89 -14.79 5.86
CA ALA A 49 5.35 -15.74 6.84
C ALA A 49 3.89 -15.44 7.21
N SER A 50 3.59 -14.17 7.53
CA SER A 50 2.24 -13.70 7.86
C SER A 50 1.25 -13.97 6.73
N ILE A 51 1.61 -13.61 5.50
CA ILE A 51 0.76 -13.85 4.32
C ILE A 51 0.56 -15.35 4.10
N PHE A 52 1.62 -16.14 4.17
CA PHE A 52 1.56 -17.58 3.95
C PHE A 52 0.59 -18.26 4.92
N ILE A 53 0.75 -18.00 6.22
CA ILE A 53 -0.14 -18.55 7.26
C ILE A 53 -1.57 -18.03 7.11
N SER A 54 -1.75 -16.73 6.90
CA SER A 54 -3.08 -16.12 6.75
C SER A 54 -3.85 -16.72 5.58
N VAL A 55 -3.19 -16.92 4.44
CA VAL A 55 -3.83 -17.49 3.24
C VAL A 55 -4.24 -18.94 3.50
N LEU A 56 -3.34 -19.76 4.04
CA LEU A 56 -3.65 -21.16 4.33
C LEU A 56 -4.73 -21.34 5.42
N GLN A 57 -4.84 -20.41 6.37
CA GLN A 57 -5.87 -20.45 7.42
C GLN A 57 -7.23 -19.89 6.97
N ARG A 58 -7.24 -18.87 6.11
CA ARG A 58 -8.45 -18.05 5.86
C ARG A 58 -9.03 -18.20 4.45
N LEU A 59 -8.23 -18.69 3.51
CA LEU A 59 -8.61 -18.79 2.10
C LEU A 59 -9.00 -20.21 1.72
N THR A 60 -10.05 -20.31 0.88
CA THR A 60 -10.47 -21.54 0.21
C THR A 60 -10.55 -21.27 -1.29
N LEU A 61 -10.54 -22.33 -2.11
CA LEU A 61 -10.61 -22.17 -3.58
C LEU A 61 -11.88 -21.42 -4.02
N ASP A 62 -13.02 -21.72 -3.41
CA ASP A 62 -14.29 -21.02 -3.71
C ASP A 62 -14.24 -19.53 -3.35
N LYS A 63 -13.61 -19.19 -2.22
CA LYS A 63 -13.35 -17.79 -1.87
C LYS A 63 -12.42 -17.12 -2.85
N LEU A 64 -11.45 -17.83 -3.43
CA LEU A 64 -10.50 -17.24 -4.38
C LEU A 64 -11.19 -16.72 -5.64
N VAL A 65 -12.22 -17.43 -6.09
CA VAL A 65 -13.06 -16.99 -7.22
C VAL A 65 -13.87 -15.75 -6.83
N SER A 66 -14.44 -15.69 -5.62
CA SER A 66 -15.19 -14.50 -5.18
C SER A 66 -14.31 -13.25 -4.99
N LEU A 67 -13.02 -13.43 -4.70
CA LEU A 67 -12.03 -12.36 -4.63
C LEU A 67 -11.64 -11.75 -5.98
N SER A 68 -12.02 -12.38 -7.10
CA SER A 68 -11.74 -11.82 -8.44
C SER A 68 -12.40 -10.46 -8.65
N SER A 69 -13.49 -10.17 -7.93
CA SER A 69 -14.16 -8.87 -7.99
C SER A 69 -13.23 -7.73 -7.55
N GLY A 70 -12.43 -7.93 -6.51
CA GLY A 70 -11.42 -6.96 -6.06
C GLY A 70 -10.34 -6.67 -7.10
N LEU A 71 -9.99 -7.63 -7.97
CA LEU A 71 -9.09 -7.36 -9.10
C LEU A 71 -9.77 -6.46 -10.13
N VAL A 72 -11.04 -6.71 -10.45
CA VAL A 72 -11.81 -5.89 -11.41
C VAL A 72 -11.94 -4.46 -10.93
N TYR A 73 -12.39 -4.25 -9.68
CA TYR A 73 -12.51 -2.91 -9.10
C TYR A 73 -11.16 -2.23 -8.94
N GLY A 74 -10.13 -2.98 -8.53
CA GLY A 74 -8.77 -2.47 -8.40
C GLY A 74 -8.21 -1.98 -9.73
N PHE A 75 -8.22 -2.83 -10.77
CA PHE A 75 -7.73 -2.45 -12.11
C PHE A 75 -8.57 -1.33 -12.72
N GLY A 76 -9.90 -1.38 -12.57
CA GLY A 76 -10.79 -0.31 -13.02
C GLY A 76 -10.43 1.04 -12.40
N ALA A 77 -10.23 1.08 -11.08
CA ALA A 77 -9.85 2.30 -10.37
C ALA A 77 -8.44 2.79 -10.74
N VAL A 78 -7.48 1.88 -10.93
CA VAL A 78 -6.13 2.22 -11.39
C VAL A 78 -6.16 2.83 -12.79
N ILE A 79 -6.91 2.23 -13.73
CA ILE A 79 -7.04 2.73 -15.10
C ILE A 79 -7.67 4.13 -15.09
N LEU A 80 -8.80 4.30 -14.41
CA LEU A 80 -9.47 5.60 -14.29
C LEU A 80 -8.57 6.62 -13.56
N GLY A 81 -7.85 6.19 -12.53
CA GLY A 81 -6.89 7.00 -11.79
C GLY A 81 -5.78 7.53 -12.68
N TYR A 82 -5.21 6.68 -13.54
CA TYR A 82 -4.23 7.12 -14.54
C TYR A 82 -4.82 8.12 -15.53
N LEU A 83 -6.01 7.84 -16.09
CA LEU A 83 -6.66 8.76 -17.03
C LEU A 83 -6.88 10.14 -16.41
N ILE A 84 -7.37 10.19 -15.18
CA ILE A 84 -7.58 11.45 -14.44
C ILE A 84 -6.24 12.12 -14.13
N ALA A 85 -5.22 11.36 -13.69
CA ALA A 85 -3.91 11.93 -13.37
C ALA A 85 -3.24 12.53 -14.62
N PHE A 86 -3.31 11.87 -15.78
CA PHE A 86 -2.82 12.42 -17.05
C PHE A 86 -3.59 13.66 -17.48
N LEU A 87 -4.93 13.64 -17.36
CA LEU A 87 -5.77 14.80 -17.63
C LEU A 87 -5.40 15.99 -16.74
N LEU A 88 -5.17 15.75 -15.44
CA LEU A 88 -4.73 16.77 -14.49
C LEU A 88 -3.33 17.28 -14.80
N VAL A 89 -2.39 16.42 -15.18
CA VAL A 89 -1.05 16.85 -15.62
C VAL A 89 -1.16 17.84 -16.80
N TRP A 90 -2.04 17.56 -17.76
CA TRP A 90 -2.28 18.42 -18.91
C TRP A 90 -2.98 19.73 -18.53
N LEU A 91 -4.12 19.65 -17.82
CA LEU A 91 -4.91 20.82 -17.37
C LEU A 91 -4.09 21.77 -16.49
N LEU A 92 -3.31 21.19 -15.57
CA LEU A 92 -2.53 21.96 -14.61
C LEU A 92 -1.17 22.38 -15.17
N LYS A 93 -0.79 21.91 -16.36
CA LYS A 93 0.52 22.18 -16.98
C LYS A 93 1.68 21.83 -16.04
N VAL A 94 1.61 20.66 -15.42
CA VAL A 94 2.68 20.18 -14.51
C VAL A 94 4.00 20.14 -15.28
N ARG A 95 5.06 20.68 -14.66
CA ARG A 95 6.37 20.82 -15.30
C ARG A 95 7.01 19.45 -15.62
N PRO A 96 7.79 19.32 -16.72
CA PRO A 96 8.57 18.11 -16.99
C PRO A 96 9.48 17.74 -15.83
N GLY A 97 9.74 16.45 -15.63
CA GLY A 97 10.46 15.91 -14.48
C GLY A 97 9.62 15.86 -13.19
N ARG A 98 8.39 16.37 -13.19
CA ARG A 98 7.47 16.32 -12.05
C ARG A 98 6.21 15.51 -12.32
N ARG A 99 5.87 15.30 -13.59
CA ARG A 99 4.63 14.64 -14.06
C ARG A 99 4.61 13.18 -13.65
N GLY A 100 5.73 12.48 -13.83
CA GLY A 100 5.81 11.06 -13.50
C GLY A 100 5.59 10.83 -12.01
N THR A 101 6.23 11.64 -11.17
CA THR A 101 6.04 11.64 -9.71
C THR A 101 4.61 11.99 -9.33
N PHE A 102 4.02 13.02 -9.96
CA PHE A 102 2.63 13.42 -9.71
C PHE A 102 1.64 12.29 -10.01
N ILE A 103 1.78 11.65 -11.18
CA ILE A 103 0.90 10.55 -11.60
C ILE A 103 1.06 9.34 -10.68
N ASN A 104 2.30 8.97 -10.36
CA ASN A 104 2.56 7.85 -9.45
C ASN A 104 2.05 8.11 -8.05
N MET A 105 2.19 9.33 -7.53
CA MET A 105 1.65 9.74 -6.23
C MET A 105 0.12 9.62 -6.20
N PHE A 106 -0.55 9.87 -7.31
CA PHE A 106 -2.00 9.75 -7.43
C PHE A 106 -2.45 8.29 -7.38
N VAL A 107 -1.85 7.43 -8.20
CA VAL A 107 -2.38 6.09 -8.48
C VAL A 107 -1.73 5.00 -7.62
N ASN A 108 -0.42 5.10 -7.39
CA ASN A 108 0.36 4.03 -6.78
C ASN A 108 0.66 4.29 -5.31
N ALA A 109 0.54 3.22 -4.53
CA ALA A 109 0.45 3.25 -3.09
C ALA A 109 1.58 2.49 -2.42
N ASN A 110 1.95 2.91 -1.21
CA ASN A 110 2.76 2.09 -0.32
C ASN A 110 1.91 1.04 0.41
N THR A 111 1.43 0.05 -0.33
CA THR A 111 0.55 -1.00 0.19
C THR A 111 1.25 -1.97 1.12
N ILE A 112 2.55 -2.24 0.92
CA ILE A 112 3.23 -3.27 1.72
C ILE A 112 3.66 -2.71 3.07
N PHE A 113 4.41 -1.61 3.10
CA PHE A 113 5.00 -1.12 4.35
C PHE A 113 4.01 -0.37 5.22
N ILE A 114 3.01 0.25 4.61
CA ILE A 114 2.01 1.03 5.33
C ILE A 114 0.64 0.36 5.23
N GLY A 115 0.23 -0.02 4.02
CA GLY A 115 -1.10 -0.57 3.76
C GLY A 115 -1.41 -1.89 4.50
N LEU A 116 -0.51 -2.88 4.47
CA LEU A 116 -0.74 -4.21 5.07
C LEU A 116 -0.76 -4.18 6.60
N PRO A 117 0.22 -3.59 7.29
CA PRO A 117 0.16 -3.46 8.75
C PRO A 117 -1.09 -2.71 9.20
N LEU A 118 -1.48 -1.68 8.46
CA LEU A 118 -2.73 -0.98 8.73
C LEU A 118 -3.95 -1.89 8.51
N ASN A 119 -3.97 -2.66 7.43
CA ASN A 119 -5.05 -3.62 7.16
C ASN A 119 -5.19 -4.64 8.29
N LEU A 120 -4.07 -5.18 8.77
CA LEU A 120 -4.05 -6.10 9.91
C LEU A 120 -4.53 -5.43 11.20
N ALA A 121 -4.11 -4.19 11.47
CA ALA A 121 -4.55 -3.46 12.66
C ALA A 121 -6.04 -3.11 12.65
N LEU A 122 -6.60 -2.77 11.49
CA LEU A 122 -8.00 -2.35 11.34
C LEU A 122 -8.97 -3.53 11.20
N PHE A 123 -8.57 -4.53 10.42
CA PHE A 123 -9.47 -5.57 9.93
C PHE A 123 -9.03 -6.99 10.32
N GLY A 124 -7.80 -7.17 10.81
CA GLY A 124 -7.22 -8.47 11.17
C GLY A 124 -6.91 -9.36 9.96
N ASP A 125 -6.46 -10.58 10.23
CA ASP A 125 -5.98 -11.51 9.20
C ASP A 125 -7.07 -11.93 8.20
N LYS A 126 -8.34 -11.84 8.60
CA LYS A 126 -9.50 -12.13 7.73
C LYS A 126 -9.55 -11.24 6.50
N ALA A 127 -8.93 -10.05 6.54
CA ALA A 127 -8.88 -9.13 5.42
C ALA A 127 -7.65 -9.30 4.52
N VAL A 128 -6.69 -10.14 4.90
CA VAL A 128 -5.44 -10.35 4.15
C VAL A 128 -5.71 -10.81 2.71
N PRO A 129 -6.66 -11.72 2.42
CA PRO A 129 -6.95 -12.09 1.03
C PRO A 129 -7.44 -10.93 0.16
N TYR A 130 -8.30 -10.05 0.70
CA TYR A 130 -8.77 -8.85 -0.02
C TYR A 130 -7.62 -7.86 -0.24
N PHE A 131 -6.78 -7.67 0.78
CA PHE A 131 -5.57 -6.85 0.67
C PHE A 131 -4.66 -7.35 -0.46
N LEU A 132 -4.47 -8.68 -0.56
CA LEU A 132 -3.60 -9.28 -1.57
C LEU A 132 -4.08 -9.01 -3.00
N MET A 133 -5.39 -8.96 -3.23
CA MET A 133 -5.93 -8.60 -4.55
C MET A 133 -5.55 -7.17 -4.93
N TYR A 134 -5.76 -6.21 -4.02
CA TYR A 134 -5.33 -4.82 -4.24
C TYR A 134 -3.82 -4.71 -4.39
N TYR A 135 -3.07 -5.47 -3.60
CA TYR A 135 -1.62 -5.48 -3.63
C TYR A 135 -1.07 -5.96 -4.99
N VAL A 136 -1.65 -7.01 -5.56
CA VAL A 136 -1.29 -7.48 -6.91
C VAL A 136 -1.55 -6.37 -7.93
N VAL A 137 -2.73 -5.75 -7.90
CA VAL A 137 -3.09 -4.63 -8.78
C VAL A 137 -2.08 -3.49 -8.65
N ASN A 138 -1.79 -3.04 -7.43
CA ASN A 138 -0.86 -1.94 -7.16
C ASN A 138 0.57 -2.27 -7.58
N THR A 139 1.02 -3.52 -7.39
CA THR A 139 2.36 -3.98 -7.78
C THR A 139 2.52 -3.98 -9.29
N VAL A 140 1.53 -4.55 -10.00
CA VAL A 140 1.49 -4.53 -11.47
C VAL A 140 1.50 -3.08 -11.94
N SER A 141 0.56 -2.26 -11.47
CA SER A 141 0.46 -0.83 -11.78
C SER A 141 1.78 -0.09 -11.60
N THR A 142 2.42 -0.24 -10.44
CA THR A 142 3.68 0.43 -10.09
C THR A 142 4.81 0.06 -11.05
N TRP A 143 5.00 -1.22 -11.31
CA TRP A 143 6.19 -1.67 -12.04
C TRP A 143 6.00 -1.72 -13.56
N THR A 144 4.78 -1.88 -14.07
CA THR A 144 4.49 -1.88 -15.51
C THR A 144 4.23 -0.47 -16.06
N VAL A 145 3.41 0.31 -15.36
CA VAL A 145 2.99 1.63 -15.84
C VAL A 145 3.71 2.73 -15.07
N GLY A 146 3.75 2.66 -13.74
CA GLY A 146 4.34 3.68 -12.88
C GLY A 146 5.82 3.95 -13.16
N ALA A 147 6.64 2.90 -13.15
CA ALA A 147 8.07 2.98 -13.42
C ALA A 147 8.36 3.41 -14.87
N PHE A 148 7.55 2.96 -15.84
CA PHE A 148 7.66 3.41 -17.22
C PHE A 148 7.37 4.91 -17.35
N ILE A 149 6.30 5.40 -16.71
CA ILE A 149 5.95 6.82 -16.68
C ILE A 149 7.05 7.66 -16.02
N MET A 150 7.68 7.16 -14.95
CA MET A 150 8.82 7.82 -14.32
C MET A 150 9.98 7.99 -15.31
N ALA A 151 10.37 6.91 -15.99
CA ALA A 151 11.44 6.95 -17.00
C ALA A 151 11.08 7.85 -18.20
N TRP A 152 9.81 7.86 -18.61
CA TRP A 152 9.34 8.67 -19.73
C TRP A 152 9.36 10.18 -19.44
N ASP A 153 9.19 10.59 -18.18
CA ASP A 153 9.21 11.99 -17.76
C ASP A 153 10.62 12.51 -17.43
N ASP A 154 11.66 11.73 -17.75
CA ASP A 154 13.06 12.15 -17.59
C ASP A 154 13.36 13.37 -18.48
N PRO A 155 13.65 14.54 -17.87
CA PRO A 155 13.85 15.80 -18.60
C PRO A 155 15.17 15.84 -19.39
N THR A 156 16.08 14.89 -19.14
CA THR A 156 17.41 14.85 -19.76
C THR A 156 17.43 14.02 -21.05
N GLN A 157 16.42 13.17 -21.28
CA GLN A 157 16.37 12.35 -22.48
C GLN A 157 16.02 13.16 -23.72
N LYS A 158 16.88 13.05 -24.75
CA LYS A 158 16.51 13.47 -26.10
C LYS A 158 15.45 12.51 -26.62
N LYS A 159 14.33 13.02 -27.16
CA LYS A 159 13.18 12.26 -27.71
C LYS A 159 13.51 11.09 -28.67
N SER A 160 14.77 10.95 -29.10
CA SER A 160 15.26 9.93 -30.03
C SER A 160 15.96 8.73 -29.37
N GLU A 161 16.39 8.83 -28.11
CA GLU A 161 17.01 7.71 -27.39
C GLU A 161 15.92 7.03 -26.55
N LYS A 162 15.41 5.90 -27.04
CA LYS A 162 14.49 5.07 -26.25
C LYS A 162 15.25 4.58 -25.02
N SER A 163 14.90 5.07 -23.83
CA SER A 163 15.34 4.49 -22.57
C SER A 163 15.04 2.99 -22.58
N SER A 164 16.07 2.15 -22.72
CA SER A 164 15.96 0.71 -22.54
C SER A 164 15.95 0.38 -21.06
N THR A 165 15.01 0.96 -20.30
CA THR A 165 14.70 0.45 -18.96
C THR A 165 14.01 -0.89 -19.13
N GLY A 166 14.81 -1.94 -19.26
CA GLY A 166 14.33 -3.31 -19.36
C GLY A 166 13.40 -3.61 -18.19
N PHE A 167 12.26 -4.21 -18.50
CA PHE A 167 11.27 -4.55 -17.48
C PHE A 167 11.87 -5.51 -16.45
N ASN A 168 12.01 -5.06 -15.20
CA ASN A 168 12.62 -5.87 -14.15
C ASN A 168 11.58 -6.80 -13.53
N TRP A 169 11.43 -7.98 -14.13
CA TRP A 169 10.52 -9.04 -13.67
C TRP A 169 10.70 -9.43 -12.20
N LYS A 170 11.90 -9.26 -11.62
CA LYS A 170 12.14 -9.55 -10.18
C LYS A 170 11.37 -8.59 -9.27
N LYS A 171 11.09 -7.36 -9.72
CA LYS A 171 10.33 -6.37 -8.93
C LYS A 171 8.83 -6.67 -8.90
N LEU A 172 8.32 -7.46 -9.84
CA LEU A 172 6.95 -7.97 -9.81
C LEU A 172 6.75 -9.15 -8.85
N LEU A 173 7.82 -9.82 -8.42
CA LEU A 173 7.77 -10.96 -7.50
C LEU A 173 8.46 -10.65 -6.16
N PRO A 174 8.02 -9.62 -5.42
CA PRO A 174 8.55 -9.32 -4.09
C PRO A 174 8.25 -10.46 -3.11
N ALA A 175 9.10 -10.65 -2.11
CA ALA A 175 9.00 -11.77 -1.15
C ALA A 175 7.59 -11.96 -0.51
N PRO A 176 6.84 -10.91 -0.14
CA PRO A 176 5.45 -11.05 0.30
C PRO A 176 4.53 -11.72 -0.73
N LEU A 177 4.70 -11.40 -2.02
CA LEU A 177 3.94 -12.04 -3.10
C LEU A 177 4.38 -13.50 -3.30
N VAL A 178 5.67 -13.79 -3.14
CA VAL A 178 6.16 -15.18 -3.17
C VAL A 178 5.52 -16.00 -2.05
N GLY A 179 5.41 -15.45 -0.83
CA GLY A 179 4.70 -16.09 0.28
C GLY A 179 3.23 -16.42 -0.07
N PHE A 180 2.54 -15.49 -0.73
CA PHE A 180 1.20 -15.73 -1.26
C PHE A 180 1.15 -16.84 -2.32
N LEU A 181 2.03 -16.79 -3.31
CA LEU A 181 2.06 -17.78 -4.40
C LEU A 181 2.37 -19.19 -3.87
N VAL A 182 3.28 -19.32 -2.91
CA VAL A 182 3.58 -20.60 -2.25
C VAL A 182 2.36 -21.10 -1.47
N ALA A 183 1.65 -20.21 -0.74
CA ALA A 183 0.41 -20.58 -0.07
C ALA A 183 -0.68 -21.02 -1.05
N LEU A 184 -0.78 -20.37 -2.22
CA LEU A 184 -1.70 -20.72 -3.28
C LEU A 184 -1.42 -22.13 -3.81
N VAL A 185 -0.15 -22.48 -4.05
CA VAL A 185 0.26 -23.83 -4.48
C VAL A 185 -0.16 -24.86 -3.43
N PHE A 186 0.08 -24.59 -2.16
CA PHE A 186 -0.33 -25.48 -1.07
C PHE A 186 -1.85 -25.65 -1.00
N LEU A 187 -2.60 -24.56 -1.18
CA LEU A 187 -4.06 -24.58 -1.20
C LEU A 187 -4.61 -25.37 -2.39
N LEU A 188 -4.07 -25.16 -3.59
CA LEU A 188 -4.48 -25.84 -4.83
C LEU A 188 -4.18 -27.34 -4.79
N LEU A 189 -3.01 -27.71 -4.27
CA LEU A 189 -2.62 -29.11 -4.07
C LEU A 189 -3.28 -29.74 -2.84
N LYS A 190 -4.13 -29.00 -2.11
CA LYS A 190 -4.81 -29.42 -0.87
C LYS A 190 -3.83 -29.99 0.17
N ILE A 191 -2.63 -29.43 0.26
CA ILE A 191 -1.61 -29.86 1.23
C ILE A 191 -2.08 -29.45 2.63
N PRO A 192 -2.27 -30.40 3.56
CA PRO A 192 -2.83 -30.11 4.88
C PRO A 192 -1.81 -29.49 5.84
N PHE A 193 -0.90 -28.63 5.36
CA PHE A 193 0.26 -28.13 6.11
C PHE A 193 -0.07 -27.63 7.54
N ILE A 194 -1.17 -26.89 7.69
CA ILE A 194 -1.63 -26.38 9.00
C ILE A 194 -2.28 -27.48 9.86
N HIS A 195 -2.91 -28.47 9.25
CA HIS A 195 -3.67 -29.52 9.92
C HIS A 195 -2.79 -30.72 10.32
N VAL A 196 -1.52 -30.72 9.92
CA VAL A 196 -0.54 -31.76 10.27
C VAL A 196 0.01 -31.47 11.67
N GLY A 197 -0.47 -32.21 12.67
CA GLY A 197 -0.16 -31.94 14.09
C GLY A 197 1.34 -31.92 14.43
N TRP A 198 2.16 -32.74 13.78
CA TRP A 198 3.62 -32.76 14.01
C TRP A 198 4.35 -31.54 13.41
N LEU A 199 3.71 -30.79 12.51
CA LEU A 199 4.22 -29.53 11.94
C LEU A 199 3.76 -28.29 12.71
N SER A 200 2.99 -28.45 13.79
CA SER A 200 2.44 -27.35 14.59
C SER A 200 3.51 -26.37 15.09
N PHE A 201 4.72 -26.84 15.41
CA PHE A 201 5.82 -25.96 15.82
C PHE A 201 6.26 -25.00 14.70
N VAL A 202 6.24 -25.44 13.43
CA VAL A 202 6.58 -24.60 12.27
C VAL A 202 5.48 -23.57 12.04
N VAL A 203 4.22 -24.01 12.10
CA VAL A 203 3.05 -23.13 11.97
C VAL A 203 3.09 -22.04 13.04
N ASN A 204 3.32 -22.42 14.30
CA ASN A 204 3.40 -21.48 15.42
C ASN A 204 4.61 -20.53 15.28
N ALA A 205 5.77 -21.02 14.83
CA ALA A 205 6.92 -20.16 14.59
C ALA A 205 6.64 -19.12 13.51
N LEU A 206 6.03 -19.53 12.39
CA LEU A 206 5.63 -18.61 11.32
C LEU A 206 4.55 -17.62 11.78
N ASP A 207 3.63 -18.04 12.64
CA ASP A 207 2.60 -17.19 13.23
C ASP A 207 3.21 -16.14 14.17
N TYR A 208 4.11 -16.53 15.08
CA TYR A 208 4.83 -15.60 15.95
C TYR A 208 5.63 -14.59 15.15
N VAL A 209 6.39 -15.04 14.15
CA VAL A 209 7.17 -14.15 13.28
C VAL A 209 6.23 -13.24 12.46
N GLY A 210 5.12 -13.77 11.96
CA GLY A 210 4.10 -13.00 11.24
C GLY A 210 3.41 -11.95 12.11
N SER A 211 3.19 -12.24 13.40
CA SER A 211 2.56 -11.31 14.35
C SER A 211 3.41 -10.06 14.62
N LEU A 212 4.71 -10.08 14.31
CA LEU A 212 5.60 -8.91 14.39
C LEU A 212 5.27 -7.85 13.34
N VAL A 213 4.61 -8.23 12.24
CA VAL A 213 4.35 -7.34 11.10
C VAL A 213 3.65 -6.06 11.55
N THR A 214 2.51 -6.18 12.23
CA THR A 214 1.70 -5.03 12.62
C THR A 214 2.43 -4.08 13.57
N PRO A 215 2.90 -4.52 14.76
CA PRO A 215 3.53 -3.60 15.71
C PRO A 215 4.84 -2.99 15.18
N LEU A 216 5.72 -3.78 14.57
CA LEU A 216 7.00 -3.26 14.09
C LEU A 216 6.84 -2.32 12.89
N SER A 217 5.86 -2.54 12.01
CA SER A 217 5.63 -1.63 10.90
C SER A 217 5.06 -0.29 11.35
N LEU A 218 4.17 -0.28 12.36
CA LEU A 218 3.65 0.96 12.92
C LEU A 218 4.77 1.77 13.63
N ILE A 219 5.66 1.09 14.34
CA ILE A 219 6.88 1.69 14.90
C ILE A 219 7.78 2.22 13.77
N TYR A 220 7.99 1.44 12.70
CA TYR A 220 8.77 1.84 11.52
C TYR A 220 8.21 3.10 10.86
N ILE A 221 6.89 3.22 10.71
CA ILE A 221 6.25 4.45 10.23
C ILE A 221 6.62 5.63 11.13
N GLY A 222 6.59 5.45 12.46
CA GLY A 222 7.04 6.46 13.41
C GLY A 222 8.50 6.90 13.21
N ILE A 223 9.40 5.94 12.96
CA ILE A 223 10.82 6.19 12.66
C ILE A 223 10.94 7.01 11.36
N ILE A 224 10.26 6.61 10.29
CA ILE A 224 10.27 7.33 9.01
C ILE A 224 9.74 8.76 9.18
N LEU A 225 8.71 8.97 9.98
CA LEU A 225 8.20 10.31 10.29
C LEU A 225 9.20 11.17 11.06
N ALA A 226 9.98 10.57 11.97
CA ALA A 226 11.03 11.26 12.70
C ALA A 226 12.20 11.65 11.80
N ASP A 227 12.58 10.77 10.88
CA ASP A 227 13.73 10.93 9.97
C ASP A 227 13.44 11.85 8.79
N ALA A 228 12.27 11.71 8.16
CA ALA A 228 11.91 12.50 6.98
C ALA A 228 11.98 14.01 7.24
N GLY A 229 11.74 14.41 8.50
CA GLY A 229 11.83 15.79 8.94
C GLY A 229 10.73 16.65 8.32
N LEU A 230 9.95 17.31 9.16
CA LEU A 230 8.84 18.17 8.69
C LEU A 230 9.31 19.35 7.82
N LYS A 231 10.62 19.60 7.73
CA LYS A 231 11.22 20.64 6.89
C LYS A 231 11.12 20.34 5.38
N ALA A 232 10.98 19.08 4.98
CA ALA A 232 10.79 18.70 3.58
C ALA A 232 9.36 18.99 3.07
N ILE A 233 8.41 19.22 3.98
CA ILE A 233 6.99 19.42 3.65
C ILE A 233 6.79 20.81 3.04
N ARG A 234 6.22 20.82 1.83
CA ARG A 234 5.82 22.03 1.10
C ARG A 234 4.47 21.80 0.44
N PHE A 235 3.62 22.82 0.48
CA PHE A 235 2.27 22.77 -0.09
C PHE A 235 2.16 23.70 -1.29
N ASP A 236 2.85 23.37 -2.37
CA ASP A 236 2.59 24.00 -3.66
C ASP A 236 1.41 23.29 -4.37
N ARG A 237 0.92 23.92 -5.43
CA ARG A 237 -0.27 23.46 -6.18
C ARG A 237 -0.17 21.99 -6.60
N ASP A 238 0.95 21.55 -7.15
CA ASP A 238 1.06 20.19 -7.68
C ASP A 238 1.07 19.18 -6.53
N THR A 239 1.73 19.51 -5.41
CA THR A 239 1.69 18.71 -4.18
C THR A 239 0.28 18.57 -3.64
N ILE A 240 -0.47 19.68 -3.51
CA ILE A 240 -1.84 19.66 -3.00
C ILE A 240 -2.73 18.80 -3.88
N VAL A 241 -2.67 18.97 -5.20
CA VAL A 241 -3.52 18.19 -6.11
C VAL A 241 -3.12 16.72 -6.13
N ALA A 242 -1.84 16.39 -6.08
CA ALA A 242 -1.40 15.00 -5.99
C ALA A 242 -1.93 14.31 -4.71
N LEU A 243 -1.91 15.03 -3.58
CA LEU A 243 -2.44 14.54 -2.30
C LEU A 243 -3.97 14.41 -2.31
N ILE A 244 -4.71 15.35 -2.90
CA ILE A 244 -6.16 15.23 -3.11
C ILE A 244 -6.46 14.02 -4.00
N GLY A 245 -5.69 13.86 -5.07
CA GLY A 245 -5.74 12.69 -5.94
C GLY A 245 -5.64 11.39 -5.17
N ARG A 246 -4.66 11.32 -4.26
CA ARG A 246 -4.38 10.13 -3.47
C ARG A 246 -5.40 9.86 -2.36
N PHE A 247 -5.73 10.86 -1.55
CA PHE A 247 -6.55 10.66 -0.35
C PHE A 247 -8.04 10.86 -0.55
N VAL A 248 -8.44 11.46 -1.66
CA VAL A 248 -9.86 11.73 -1.97
C VAL A 248 -10.25 11.01 -3.24
N ILE A 249 -9.58 11.29 -4.37
CA ILE A 249 -10.04 10.79 -5.67
C ILE A 249 -9.85 9.28 -5.78
N ALA A 250 -8.67 8.74 -5.48
CA ALA A 250 -8.38 7.31 -5.56
C ALA A 250 -9.35 6.44 -4.70
N PRO A 251 -9.57 6.72 -3.40
CA PRO A 251 -10.57 5.98 -2.62
C PRO A 251 -11.99 6.20 -3.12
N ALA A 252 -12.35 7.41 -3.59
CA ALA A 252 -13.67 7.69 -4.16
C ALA A 252 -13.92 6.95 -5.48
N LEU A 253 -12.90 6.75 -6.32
CA LEU A 253 -13.00 5.97 -7.56
C LEU A 253 -13.33 4.51 -7.25
N ILE A 254 -12.62 3.90 -6.29
CA ILE A 254 -12.94 2.53 -5.86
C ILE A 254 -14.34 2.46 -5.27
N ALA A 255 -14.68 3.35 -4.33
CA ALA A 255 -16.00 3.36 -3.72
C ALA A 255 -17.11 3.54 -4.75
N GLY A 256 -16.94 4.46 -5.70
CA GLY A 256 -17.88 4.70 -6.79
C GLY A 256 -18.04 3.49 -7.71
N LEU A 257 -16.95 2.83 -8.09
CA LEU A 257 -17.02 1.62 -8.90
C LEU A 257 -17.72 0.47 -8.17
N ILE A 258 -17.47 0.29 -6.88
CA ILE A 258 -18.15 -0.71 -6.05
C ILE A 258 -19.65 -0.39 -5.98
N LEU A 259 -20.02 0.87 -5.70
CA LEU A 259 -21.42 1.29 -5.66
C LEU A 259 -22.13 1.07 -7.00
N LEU A 260 -21.49 1.38 -8.12
CA LEU A 260 -22.03 1.10 -9.46
C LEU A 260 -22.18 -0.41 -9.70
N GLY A 261 -21.20 -1.21 -9.28
CA GLY A 261 -21.27 -2.67 -9.34
C GLY A 261 -22.46 -3.22 -8.55
N MET A 262 -22.68 -2.72 -7.33
CA MET A 262 -23.83 -3.09 -6.49
C MET A 262 -25.16 -2.77 -7.17
N HIS A 263 -25.30 -1.59 -7.80
CA HIS A 263 -26.50 -1.24 -8.56
C HIS A 263 -26.69 -2.12 -9.81
N ALA A 264 -25.61 -2.61 -10.41
CA ALA A 264 -25.63 -3.53 -11.53
C ALA A 264 -25.85 -5.00 -11.12
N GLY A 265 -26.06 -5.29 -9.82
CA GLY A 265 -26.34 -6.63 -9.30
C GLY A 265 -25.10 -7.41 -8.85
N PHE A 266 -23.91 -6.81 -8.85
CA PHE A 266 -22.69 -7.42 -8.32
C PHE A 266 -22.53 -7.09 -6.84
N ASN A 267 -22.68 -8.09 -5.97
CA ASN A 267 -22.50 -7.88 -4.54
C ASN A 267 -21.05 -8.06 -4.12
N VAL A 268 -20.52 -7.13 -3.31
CA VAL A 268 -19.15 -7.15 -2.79
C VAL A 268 -19.22 -7.28 -1.27
N PRO A 269 -18.52 -8.24 -0.65
CA PRO A 269 -18.44 -8.32 0.80
C PRO A 269 -18.00 -6.99 1.40
N GLY A 270 -18.68 -6.52 2.46
CA GLY A 270 -18.34 -5.25 3.10
C GLY A 270 -16.86 -5.16 3.47
N LEU A 271 -16.29 -6.22 4.04
CA LEU A 271 -14.86 -6.27 4.38
C LEU A 271 -13.93 -6.09 3.16
N GLU A 272 -14.31 -6.62 1.99
CA GLU A 272 -13.57 -6.42 0.75
C GLU A 272 -13.59 -4.94 0.35
N ALA A 273 -14.79 -4.35 0.29
CA ALA A 273 -14.95 -2.96 -0.07
C ALA A 273 -14.15 -2.03 0.87
N GLN A 274 -14.25 -2.27 2.18
CA GLN A 274 -13.50 -1.50 3.18
C GLN A 274 -12.00 -1.62 2.98
N THR A 275 -11.49 -2.84 2.76
CA THR A 275 -10.07 -3.06 2.48
C THR A 275 -9.63 -2.33 1.22
N LEU A 276 -10.33 -2.48 0.10
CA LEU A 276 -9.94 -1.86 -1.18
C LEU A 276 -9.89 -0.33 -1.07
N ILE A 277 -10.90 0.29 -0.44
CA ILE A 277 -10.97 1.75 -0.28
C ILE A 277 -9.82 2.26 0.61
N ILE A 278 -9.56 1.62 1.75
CA ILE A 278 -8.46 2.02 2.65
C ILE A 278 -7.09 1.85 1.97
N GLN A 279 -6.89 0.78 1.21
CA GLN A 279 -5.62 0.59 0.48
C GLN A 279 -5.42 1.63 -0.63
N ALA A 280 -6.49 2.06 -1.29
CA ALA A 280 -6.43 3.18 -2.25
C ALA A 280 -6.12 4.53 -1.62
N ALA A 281 -6.22 4.66 -0.31
CA ALA A 281 -5.81 5.84 0.43
C ALA A 281 -4.47 5.69 1.16
N ALA A 282 -3.78 4.55 1.08
CA ALA A 282 -2.44 4.40 1.66
C ALA A 282 -1.48 5.49 1.14
N PRO A 283 -0.40 5.89 1.83
CA PRO A 283 0.50 6.94 1.37
C PRO A 283 1.20 6.63 0.04
N GLY A 284 1.86 7.63 -0.53
CA GLY A 284 2.64 7.48 -1.75
C GLY A 284 3.76 6.44 -1.61
N LEU A 285 4.15 5.84 -2.73
CA LEU A 285 5.23 4.84 -2.80
C LEU A 285 6.52 5.32 -2.12
N ALA A 286 7.01 4.55 -1.14
CA ALA A 286 8.28 4.87 -0.46
C ALA A 286 9.49 4.89 -1.41
N VAL A 287 9.45 4.11 -2.50
CA VAL A 287 10.51 4.05 -3.51
C VAL A 287 10.45 5.19 -4.54
N LEU A 288 9.44 6.06 -4.47
CA LEU A 288 9.24 7.12 -5.47
C LEU A 288 10.43 8.10 -5.58
N PRO A 289 11.08 8.54 -4.48
CA PRO A 289 12.26 9.40 -4.59
C PRO A 289 13.45 8.72 -5.27
N ILE A 290 13.58 7.40 -5.11
CA ILE A 290 14.62 6.60 -5.80
C ILE A 290 14.33 6.56 -7.30
N LEU A 291 13.08 6.26 -7.69
CA LEU A 291 12.67 6.28 -9.09
C LEU A 291 12.84 7.67 -9.73
N ALA A 292 12.57 8.73 -8.96
CA ALA A 292 12.78 10.10 -9.42
C ALA A 292 14.28 10.39 -9.63
N THR A 293 15.14 9.89 -8.74
CA THR A 293 16.59 10.03 -8.88
C THR A 293 17.11 9.29 -10.11
N GLU A 294 16.67 8.04 -10.32
CA GLU A 294 17.03 7.22 -11.49
C GLU A 294 16.57 7.85 -12.82
N ALA A 295 15.45 8.56 -12.82
CA ALA A 295 14.90 9.25 -13.99
C ALA A 295 15.31 10.73 -14.11
N HIS A 296 16.32 11.19 -13.35
CA HIS A 296 16.75 12.59 -13.32
C HIS A 296 15.60 13.62 -13.13
N ALA A 297 14.57 13.18 -12.42
CA ALA A 297 13.34 13.90 -12.16
C ALA A 297 13.47 14.76 -10.89
N ASP A 298 12.39 15.43 -10.51
CA ASP A 298 12.32 16.30 -9.34
C ASP A 298 12.30 15.48 -8.03
N VAL A 299 13.49 15.15 -7.52
CA VAL A 299 13.70 14.36 -6.29
C VAL A 299 13.16 15.10 -5.06
N GLU A 300 13.29 16.42 -5.02
CA GLU A 300 12.78 17.23 -3.90
C GLU A 300 11.25 17.14 -3.84
N TYR A 301 10.58 17.23 -4.99
CA TYR A 301 9.14 17.01 -5.05
C TYR A 301 8.73 15.59 -4.64
N ALA A 302 9.41 14.56 -5.16
CA ALA A 302 9.11 13.17 -4.81
C ALA A 302 9.25 12.92 -3.30
N THR A 303 10.31 13.47 -2.70
CA THR A 303 10.54 13.40 -1.26
C THR A 303 9.44 14.13 -0.49
N ASN A 304 9.05 15.33 -0.95
CA ASN A 304 8.00 16.13 -0.34
C ASN A 304 6.64 15.38 -0.35
N VAL A 305 6.18 14.86 -1.48
CA VAL A 305 4.85 14.21 -1.56
C VAL A 305 4.78 12.92 -0.76
N VAL A 306 5.87 12.13 -0.74
CA VAL A 306 5.93 10.89 0.06
C VAL A 306 5.93 11.21 1.55
N THR A 307 6.74 12.18 1.97
CA THR A 307 6.79 12.62 3.38
C THR A 307 5.45 13.20 3.81
N THR A 308 4.90 14.13 3.03
CA THR A 308 3.65 14.81 3.35
C THR A 308 2.47 13.84 3.38
N SER A 309 2.39 12.91 2.42
CA SER A 309 1.35 11.88 2.45
C SER A 309 1.49 10.96 3.67
N THR A 310 2.70 10.55 4.03
CA THR A 310 2.90 9.70 5.21
C THR A 310 2.45 10.41 6.50
N VAL A 311 2.73 11.71 6.64
CA VAL A 311 2.28 12.53 7.78
C VAL A 311 0.75 12.68 7.78
N LEU A 312 0.17 13.12 6.66
CA LEU A 312 -1.27 13.35 6.56
C LEU A 312 -2.07 12.07 6.76
N PHE A 313 -1.51 10.92 6.38
CA PHE A 313 -2.18 9.63 6.50
C PHE A 313 -2.58 9.27 7.93
N VAL A 314 -1.80 9.72 8.93
CA VAL A 314 -2.16 9.54 10.36
C VAL A 314 -3.52 10.15 10.69
N VAL A 315 -3.89 11.25 10.01
CA VAL A 315 -5.19 11.92 10.16
C VAL A 315 -6.23 11.38 9.17
N VAL A 316 -5.83 11.07 7.93
CA VAL A 316 -6.72 10.59 6.88
C VAL A 316 -7.32 9.22 7.21
N VAL A 317 -6.54 8.29 7.77
CA VAL A 317 -7.00 6.94 8.13
C VAL A 317 -8.22 6.96 9.05
N PRO A 318 -8.22 7.66 10.21
CA PRO A 318 -9.39 7.75 11.06
C PRO A 318 -10.64 8.25 10.33
N ILE A 319 -10.50 9.29 9.51
CA ILE A 319 -11.60 9.91 8.79
C ILE A 319 -12.19 8.94 7.78
N LEU A 320 -11.33 8.30 6.97
CA LEU A 320 -11.78 7.30 6.00
C LEU A 320 -12.42 6.11 6.68
N MET A 321 -11.92 5.65 7.83
CA MET A 321 -12.55 4.57 8.58
C MET A 321 -13.97 4.91 9.03
N MET A 322 -14.23 6.15 9.46
CA MET A 322 -15.59 6.59 9.80
C MET A 322 -16.51 6.60 8.58
N LEU A 323 -16.02 7.05 7.42
CA LEU A 323 -16.80 7.10 6.18
C LEU A 323 -17.10 5.72 5.62
N VAL A 324 -16.09 4.84 5.63
CA VAL A 324 -16.12 3.51 5.00
C VAL A 324 -16.96 2.52 5.79
N GLN A 325 -17.09 2.70 7.11
CA GLN A 325 -18.04 1.92 7.91
C GLN A 325 -19.50 2.29 7.67
N GLY A 326 -19.79 3.52 7.22
CA GLY A 326 -21.14 3.93 6.84
C GLY A 326 -21.60 3.36 5.49
N LEU A 327 -20.70 2.74 4.72
CA LEU A 327 -21.00 2.06 3.45
C LEU A 327 -21.37 0.58 3.61
N ALA A 328 -21.30 0.04 4.84
CA ALA A 328 -21.55 -1.38 5.15
C ALA A 328 -22.96 -1.62 5.70
#